data_AF-A0A956ADK5-F1
#
_entry.id   AF-A0A956ADK5-F1
#
_cell.length_a   1.000
_cell.length_b   1.000
_cell.length_c   1.000
_cell.angle_alpha   90.00
_cell.angle_beta   90.00
_cell.angle_gamma   90.00
#
_symmetry.space_group_name_H-M   'P 1'
#
loop_
_entity.id
_entity.type
_entity.pdbx_description
1 polymer ?
#
loop_
_entity_poly.entity_id
_entity_poly.type
_entity_poly.pdbx_seq_one_letter_code
_entity_poly.pdbx_strand_id
1 'polypeptide(L)'
;MRNPLLFLVFLLTPLATWAQDDPDEPPLEEPAEEPAEEPAPAAPDEGADWGELSASSGAQPTKWVTNDGVIPFKGRTFKEVLQEIAARPDKEAGSMFCKPYMRLGGTKPGVVGRCEVTVTCTRTLPVWTHRDGASAEAKAEWDRFAGAVKRHEDEHAAVQKEAYAKVCEQAIGKDKAGAQAVLEAARAKAKAASDAHDVRTDHGTRAGCTLDVSKTPAKGSQAEEAAEPAFEAASEVEPAEEPAEAPAEEPAEAPAEEPAEDE
;
A
#
# COMPACT_ATOMS: atom_id res chain seq x y z
N MET A 1 31.78 -29.57 10.71
CA MET A 1 32.55 -28.33 10.89
C MET A 1 31.54 -27.22 11.18
N ARG A 2 31.53 -26.73 12.42
CA ARG A 2 30.54 -25.76 12.94
C ARG A 2 31.31 -24.46 13.27
N ASN A 3 30.96 -23.36 12.64
CA ASN A 3 31.45 -22.02 13.00
C ASN A 3 30.59 -21.47 14.15
N PRO A 4 31.18 -21.02 15.27
CA PRO A 4 30.47 -20.24 16.27
C PRO A 4 30.50 -18.76 15.88
N LEU A 5 29.32 -18.15 15.74
CA LEU A 5 29.19 -16.70 15.60
C LEU A 5 29.14 -16.07 16.99
N LEU A 6 30.06 -15.12 17.17
CA LEU A 6 30.38 -14.36 18.36
C LEU A 6 29.17 -13.49 18.78
N PHE A 7 28.72 -13.63 20.03
CA PHE A 7 27.84 -12.66 20.68
C PHE A 7 28.69 -11.48 21.16
N LEU A 8 28.44 -10.28 20.64
CA LEU A 8 28.99 -9.04 21.20
C LEU A 8 28.05 -8.52 22.29
N VAL A 9 28.48 -8.62 23.54
CA VAL A 9 27.82 -8.01 24.70
C VAL A 9 28.37 -6.59 24.86
N PHE A 10 27.52 -5.58 24.72
CA PHE A 10 27.85 -4.22 25.11
C PHE A 10 27.64 -4.05 26.61
N LEU A 11 28.75 -3.91 27.35
CA LEU A 11 28.77 -3.49 28.75
C LEU A 11 28.60 -1.96 28.80
N LEU A 12 27.51 -1.48 29.41
CA LEU A 12 27.39 -0.09 29.84
C LEU A 12 28.30 0.13 31.05
N THR A 13 29.27 1.05 30.94
CA THR A 13 29.92 1.69 32.09
C THR A 13 29.30 3.07 32.34
N PRO A 14 28.99 3.43 33.60
CA PRO A 14 28.64 4.81 33.93
C PRO A 14 29.90 5.68 33.97
N LEU A 15 29.94 6.72 33.12
CA LEU A 15 30.86 7.83 33.26
C LEU A 15 30.29 8.79 34.32
N ALA A 16 30.93 8.82 35.49
CA ALA A 16 30.75 9.88 36.46
C ALA A 16 31.63 11.06 36.01
N THR A 17 31.00 12.17 35.60
CA THR A 17 31.69 13.43 35.32
C THR A 17 31.62 14.30 36.58
N TRP A 18 32.78 14.68 37.08
CA TRP A 18 32.98 15.66 38.15
C TRP A 18 32.96 17.06 37.49
N ALA A 19 32.08 17.95 37.95
CA ALA A 19 32.00 19.33 37.46
C ALA A 19 33.05 20.20 38.16
N GLN A 20 33.91 20.87 37.38
CA GLN A 20 34.74 21.98 37.82
C GLN A 20 34.06 23.27 37.34
N ASP A 21 33.70 24.14 38.30
CA ASP A 21 33.19 25.49 38.06
C ASP A 21 34.24 26.35 37.34
N ASP A 22 33.93 26.77 36.12
CA ASP A 22 34.73 27.69 35.31
C ASP A 22 34.08 29.10 35.36
N PRO A 23 34.72 30.13 35.93
CA PRO A 23 34.09 31.42 36.21
C PRO A 23 33.98 32.39 35.01
N ASP A 24 34.23 31.92 33.77
CA ASP A 24 34.16 32.73 32.54
C ASP A 24 33.09 32.21 31.56
N GLU A 25 32.00 31.63 32.07
CA GLU A 25 30.87 31.21 31.23
C GLU A 25 30.04 32.45 30.79
N PRO A 26 29.85 32.69 29.49
CA PRO A 26 28.96 33.75 29.01
C PRO A 26 27.53 33.50 29.52
N PRO A 27 26.70 34.55 29.67
CA PRO A 27 25.35 34.39 30.20
C PRO A 27 24.58 33.34 29.40
N LEU A 28 24.12 32.30 30.11
CA LEU A 28 23.26 31.25 29.59
C LEU A 28 22.10 31.92 28.83
N GLU A 29 22.10 31.77 27.51
CA GLU A 29 20.94 32.10 26.69
C GLU A 29 19.76 31.32 27.27
N GLU A 30 18.71 32.05 27.62
CA GLU A 30 17.48 31.47 28.15
C GLU A 30 17.04 30.33 27.22
N PRO A 31 16.68 29.15 27.76
CA PRO A 31 16.22 28.06 26.92
C PRO A 31 15.05 28.56 26.10
N ALA A 32 15.20 28.53 24.77
CA ALA A 32 14.12 28.82 23.85
C ALA A 32 12.91 28.01 24.31
N GLU A 33 11.80 28.70 24.59
CA GLU A 33 10.53 28.07 24.93
C GLU A 33 10.30 26.94 23.93
N GLU A 34 10.29 25.70 24.44
CA GLU A 34 9.93 24.55 23.61
C GLU A 34 8.59 24.90 22.97
N PRO A 35 8.47 24.82 21.62
CA PRO A 35 7.21 25.10 20.97
C PRO A 35 6.19 24.16 21.60
N ALA A 36 5.17 24.74 22.23
CA ALA A 36 4.09 24.01 22.87
C ALA A 36 3.67 22.89 21.91
N GLU A 37 3.79 21.63 22.37
CA GLU A 37 3.26 20.48 21.64
C GLU A 37 1.85 20.85 21.18
N GLU A 38 1.67 20.98 19.86
CA GLU A 38 0.35 21.16 19.30
C GLU A 38 -0.54 20.06 19.90
N PRO A 39 -1.71 20.41 20.45
CA PRO A 39 -2.60 19.41 21.01
C PRO A 39 -2.83 18.36 19.93
N ALA A 40 -2.45 17.11 20.25
CA ALA A 40 -2.69 15.97 19.37
C ALA A 40 -4.11 16.09 18.81
N PRO A 41 -4.30 15.95 17.49
CA PRO A 41 -5.61 16.13 16.88
C PRO A 41 -6.62 15.28 17.66
N ALA A 42 -7.65 15.95 18.17
CA ALA A 42 -8.69 15.30 18.96
C ALA A 42 -9.12 14.03 18.22
N ALA A 43 -9.03 12.88 18.90
CA ALA A 43 -9.41 11.59 18.35
C ALA A 43 -10.80 11.76 17.70
N PRO A 44 -10.96 11.41 16.41
CA PRO A 44 -12.24 11.59 15.74
C PRO A 44 -13.26 10.72 16.45
N ASP A 45 -14.17 11.35 17.20
CA ASP A 45 -15.34 10.79 17.90
C ASP A 45 -15.45 9.26 17.75
N GLU A 46 -14.66 8.54 18.57
CA GLU A 46 -14.59 7.08 18.53
C GLU A 46 -15.81 6.41 19.19
N GLY A 47 -16.87 7.18 19.46
CA GLY A 47 -18.06 6.75 20.16
C GLY A 47 -19.29 6.72 19.26
N ALA A 48 -19.17 6.19 18.06
CA ALA A 48 -20.29 6.10 17.13
C ALA A 48 -21.26 4.98 17.58
N ASP A 49 -22.14 5.31 18.54
CA ASP A 49 -23.30 4.51 18.98
C ASP A 49 -24.44 4.67 17.95
N TRP A 50 -24.34 3.96 16.82
CA TRP A 50 -25.32 4.04 15.73
C TRP A 50 -26.56 3.16 15.94
N GLY A 51 -27.11 3.22 17.16
CA GLY A 51 -28.42 2.68 17.51
C GLY A 51 -28.42 1.17 17.78
N GLU A 52 -29.37 0.78 18.62
CA GLU A 52 -29.65 -0.59 19.00
C GLU A 52 -30.04 -1.40 17.75
N LEU A 53 -29.20 -2.36 17.37
CA LEU A 53 -29.58 -3.32 16.33
C LEU A 53 -30.81 -4.11 16.81
N SER A 54 -31.77 -4.37 15.90
CA SER A 54 -32.99 -5.12 16.26
C SER A 54 -32.67 -6.49 16.90
N ALA A 55 -33.63 -6.99 17.68
CA ALA A 55 -33.56 -8.12 18.63
C ALA A 55 -33.07 -9.49 18.10
N SER A 56 -32.58 -9.59 16.87
CA SER A 56 -31.90 -10.81 16.40
C SER A 56 -30.54 -10.94 17.08
N SER A 57 -30.29 -12.07 17.75
CA SER A 57 -28.98 -12.40 18.32
C SER A 57 -28.06 -13.02 17.27
N GLY A 58 -26.74 -12.80 17.40
CA GLY A 58 -25.71 -13.52 16.66
C GLY A 58 -24.55 -12.64 16.19
N ALA A 59 -23.42 -13.29 15.94
CA ALA A 59 -22.29 -12.70 15.24
C ALA A 59 -22.60 -12.62 13.75
N GLN A 60 -22.43 -11.45 13.13
CA GLN A 60 -22.50 -11.30 11.69
C GLN A 60 -21.11 -11.48 11.07
N PRO A 61 -21.02 -11.97 9.81
CA PRO A 61 -19.77 -11.96 9.07
C PRO A 61 -19.23 -10.53 8.94
N THR A 62 -17.92 -10.38 9.02
CA THR A 62 -17.28 -9.07 8.80
C THR A 62 -17.53 -8.61 7.37
N LYS A 63 -18.12 -7.41 7.23
CA LYS A 63 -18.33 -6.76 5.93
C LYS A 63 -17.04 -6.05 5.50
N TRP A 64 -16.67 -6.21 4.24
CA TRP A 64 -15.47 -5.59 3.66
C TRP A 64 -15.84 -4.59 2.58
N VAL A 65 -15.20 -3.43 2.61
CA VAL A 65 -15.24 -2.43 1.54
C VAL A 65 -13.79 -2.13 1.15
N THR A 66 -13.48 -2.17 -0.13
CA THR A 66 -12.15 -1.80 -0.64
C THR A 66 -12.32 -0.68 -1.65
N ASN A 67 -11.66 0.44 -1.39
CA ASN A 67 -11.60 1.58 -2.30
C ASN A 67 -10.19 1.62 -2.91
N ASP A 68 -10.12 1.73 -4.23
CA ASP A 68 -8.86 1.91 -4.95
C ASP A 68 -8.63 3.39 -5.27
N GLY A 69 -7.44 3.88 -4.91
CA GLY A 69 -6.93 5.21 -5.24
C GLY A 69 -5.63 5.12 -6.04
N VAL A 70 -5.13 6.27 -6.49
CA VAL A 70 -3.90 6.37 -7.28
C VAL A 70 -2.94 7.42 -6.74
N ILE A 71 -1.64 7.14 -6.84
CA ILE A 71 -0.56 8.11 -6.63
C ILE A 71 0.08 8.40 -7.99
N PRO A 72 -0.10 9.62 -8.55
CA PRO A 72 0.53 9.97 -9.81
C PRO A 72 2.01 10.33 -9.59
N PHE A 73 2.89 9.65 -10.32
CA PHE A 73 4.30 9.98 -10.44
C PHE A 73 4.58 10.68 -11.77
N LYS A 74 5.22 11.85 -11.71
CA LYS A 74 5.41 12.80 -12.82
C LYS A 74 6.82 12.76 -13.41
N GLY A 75 7.75 12.05 -12.78
CA GLY A 75 9.09 11.85 -13.31
C GLY A 75 9.05 11.26 -14.72
N ARG A 76 9.81 11.83 -15.65
CA ARG A 76 9.94 11.34 -17.04
C ARG A 76 10.84 10.11 -17.13
N THR A 77 11.75 9.97 -16.17
CA THR A 77 12.61 8.80 -16.01
C THR A 77 12.30 8.12 -14.67
N PHE A 78 12.60 6.84 -14.58
CA PHE A 78 12.51 6.07 -13.34
C PHE A 78 13.41 6.60 -12.23
N LYS A 79 14.53 7.26 -12.58
CA LYS A 79 15.33 7.98 -11.59
C LYS A 79 14.54 9.13 -10.95
N GLU A 80 13.83 9.92 -11.76
CA GLU A 80 12.96 10.99 -11.25
C GLU A 80 11.76 10.43 -10.47
N VAL A 81 11.16 9.33 -10.93
CA VAL A 81 10.09 8.66 -10.19
C VAL A 81 10.57 8.17 -8.81
N LEU A 82 11.76 7.58 -8.73
CA LEU A 82 12.35 7.18 -7.44
C LEU A 82 12.65 8.37 -6.53
N GLN A 83 13.02 9.53 -7.08
CA GLN A 83 13.18 10.76 -6.30
C GLN A 83 11.84 11.25 -5.75
N GLU A 84 10.76 11.16 -6.54
CA GLU A 84 9.41 11.48 -6.06
C GLU A 84 8.95 10.52 -4.97
N ILE A 85 9.19 9.21 -5.11
CA ILE A 85 8.92 8.23 -4.05
C ILE A 85 9.69 8.59 -2.78
N ALA A 86 11.00 8.83 -2.89
CA ALA A 86 11.85 9.15 -1.75
C ALA A 86 11.50 10.49 -1.07
N ALA A 87 10.86 11.41 -1.79
CA ALA A 87 10.40 12.69 -1.25
C ALA A 87 9.06 12.60 -0.49
N ARG A 88 8.35 11.47 -0.59
CA ARG A 88 7.12 11.25 0.19
C ARG A 88 7.45 11.04 1.67
N PRO A 89 6.56 11.43 2.60
CA PRO A 89 6.76 11.20 4.03
C PRO A 89 6.93 9.71 4.40
N ASP A 90 6.18 8.84 3.72
CA ASP A 90 6.22 7.38 3.90
C ASP A 90 7.34 6.70 3.11
N LYS A 91 7.91 7.37 2.11
CA LYS A 91 8.91 6.82 1.16
C LYS A 91 8.42 5.58 0.41
N GLU A 92 7.11 5.42 0.27
CA GLU A 92 6.48 4.24 -0.34
C GLU A 92 5.79 4.61 -1.66
N ALA A 93 5.72 3.64 -2.58
CA ALA A 93 5.10 3.82 -3.89
C ALA A 93 3.60 3.49 -3.91
N GLY A 94 3.13 2.74 -2.91
CA GLY A 94 1.74 2.38 -2.67
C GLY A 94 1.41 2.51 -1.19
N SER A 95 0.15 2.29 -0.83
CA SER A 95 -0.24 2.18 0.58
C SER A 95 -1.55 1.42 0.74
N MET A 96 -1.71 0.76 1.88
CA MET A 96 -2.94 0.11 2.30
C MET A 96 -3.30 0.56 3.72
N PHE A 97 -4.49 1.15 3.86
CA PHE A 97 -5.03 1.56 5.16
C PHE A 97 -6.42 1.00 5.36
N CYS A 98 -6.69 0.35 6.50
CA CYS A 98 -8.00 -0.20 6.84
C CYS A 98 -8.55 0.41 8.13
N LYS A 99 -9.79 0.90 8.09
CA LYS A 99 -10.52 1.44 9.23
C LYS A 99 -11.67 0.48 9.60
N PRO A 100 -11.57 -0.26 10.70
CA PRO A 100 -12.67 -1.09 11.18
C PRO A 100 -13.67 -0.24 11.97
N TYR A 101 -14.93 -0.60 11.83
CA TYR A 101 -16.06 -0.01 12.52
C TYR A 101 -16.98 -1.12 13.05
N MET A 102 -17.42 -1.01 14.31
CA MET A 102 -18.18 -2.05 15.00
C MET A 102 -19.50 -1.50 15.53
N ARG A 103 -20.60 -2.24 15.29
CA ARG A 103 -21.92 -1.99 15.85
C ARG A 103 -22.30 -3.12 16.78
N LEU A 104 -22.86 -2.76 17.93
CA LEU A 104 -23.28 -3.70 18.96
C LEU A 104 -24.79 -3.57 19.20
N GLY A 105 -25.44 -4.67 19.55
CA GLY A 105 -26.83 -4.71 19.98
C GLY A 105 -27.10 -5.94 20.81
N GLY A 106 -28.35 -6.16 21.23
CA GLY A 106 -28.74 -7.34 22.00
C GLY A 106 -30.03 -7.14 22.77
N THR A 107 -30.64 -8.24 23.21
CA THR A 107 -31.90 -8.22 23.95
C THR A 107 -31.72 -8.14 25.47
N LYS A 108 -30.50 -8.38 25.97
CA LYS A 108 -30.16 -8.32 27.39
C LYS A 108 -29.42 -7.01 27.69
N PRO A 109 -29.87 -6.18 28.64
CA PRO A 109 -29.16 -4.97 29.03
C PRO A 109 -27.72 -5.28 29.44
N GLY A 110 -26.77 -4.48 28.95
CA GLY A 110 -25.35 -4.60 29.29
C GLY A 110 -24.61 -5.78 28.67
N VAL A 111 -25.26 -6.62 27.86
CA VAL A 111 -24.64 -7.78 27.21
C VAL A 111 -24.81 -7.69 25.70
N VAL A 112 -23.71 -7.81 24.96
CA VAL A 112 -23.69 -7.87 23.51
C VAL A 112 -24.34 -9.18 23.04
N GLY A 113 -25.52 -9.06 22.45
CA GLY A 113 -26.24 -10.16 21.80
C GLY A 113 -26.09 -10.19 20.28
N ARG A 114 -25.66 -9.07 19.67
CA ARG A 114 -25.43 -8.91 18.23
C ARG A 114 -24.19 -8.04 18.01
N CYS A 115 -23.39 -8.43 17.03
CA CYS A 115 -22.22 -7.67 16.59
C CYS A 115 -22.16 -7.64 15.07
N GLU A 116 -21.86 -6.47 14.52
CA GLU A 116 -21.51 -6.26 13.12
C GLU A 116 -20.19 -5.51 13.05
N VAL A 117 -19.25 -6.00 12.23
CA VAL A 117 -18.02 -5.26 11.92
C VAL A 117 -18.01 -4.96 10.42
N THR A 118 -17.75 -3.70 10.08
CA THR A 118 -17.43 -3.27 8.72
C THR A 118 -16.00 -2.78 8.69
N VAL A 119 -15.18 -3.30 7.80
CA VAL A 119 -13.81 -2.83 7.58
C VAL A 119 -13.73 -2.17 6.20
N THR A 120 -13.44 -0.88 6.20
CA THR A 120 -13.22 -0.11 4.98
C THR A 120 -11.72 0.04 4.78
N CYS A 121 -11.20 -0.53 3.70
CA CYS A 121 -9.82 -0.42 3.29
C CYS A 121 -9.68 0.52 2.10
N THR A 122 -8.64 1.35 2.10
CA THR A 122 -8.22 2.16 0.97
C THR A 122 -6.85 1.67 0.52
N ARG A 123 -6.75 1.23 -0.74
CA ARG A 123 -5.52 0.81 -1.40
C ARG A 123 -5.14 1.88 -2.41
N THR A 124 -3.93 2.42 -2.31
CA THR A 124 -3.44 3.45 -3.24
C THR A 124 -2.29 2.88 -4.05
N LEU A 125 -2.41 2.91 -5.38
CA LEU A 125 -1.44 2.29 -6.28
C LEU A 125 -0.67 3.33 -7.11
N PRO A 126 0.59 3.05 -7.47
CA PRO A 126 1.39 3.95 -8.28
C PRO A 126 0.83 4.03 -9.71
N VAL A 127 0.76 5.24 -10.26
CA VAL A 127 0.48 5.51 -11.67
C VAL A 127 1.58 6.38 -12.24
N TRP A 128 2.18 5.97 -13.35
CA TRP A 128 3.20 6.78 -14.03
C TRP A 128 2.58 7.59 -15.15
N THR A 129 2.58 8.92 -15.01
CA THR A 129 1.85 9.81 -15.93
C THR A 129 2.48 9.87 -17.33
N HIS A 130 3.72 9.43 -17.49
CA HIS A 130 4.43 9.39 -18.77
C HIS A 130 4.50 7.99 -19.41
N ARG A 131 3.84 7.00 -18.81
CA ARG A 131 3.86 5.60 -19.28
C ARG A 131 3.48 5.47 -20.75
N ASP A 132 2.41 6.12 -21.20
CA ASP A 132 1.87 5.91 -22.56
C ASP A 132 2.83 6.35 -23.67
N GLY A 133 3.67 7.35 -23.40
CA GLY A 133 4.71 7.82 -24.32
C GLY A 133 6.07 7.12 -24.16
N ALA A 134 6.21 6.20 -23.20
CA ALA A 134 7.46 5.51 -22.93
C ALA A 134 7.75 4.37 -23.92
N SER A 135 9.00 3.92 -23.96
CA SER A 135 9.41 2.74 -24.73
C SER A 135 8.69 1.47 -24.23
N ALA A 136 8.63 0.44 -25.07
CA ALA A 136 8.02 -0.84 -24.69
C ALA A 136 8.69 -1.45 -23.44
N GLU A 137 10.01 -1.36 -23.35
CA GLU A 137 10.79 -1.86 -22.20
C GLU A 137 10.45 -1.10 -20.91
N ALA A 138 10.35 0.23 -20.98
CA ALA A 138 9.95 1.05 -19.84
C ALA A 138 8.52 0.74 -19.40
N LYS A 139 7.59 0.59 -20.34
CA LYS A 139 6.20 0.20 -20.01
C LYS A 139 6.15 -1.15 -19.29
N ALA A 140 6.86 -2.15 -19.81
CA ALA A 140 6.91 -3.48 -19.21
C ALA A 140 7.52 -3.46 -17.80
N GLU A 141 8.60 -2.70 -17.59
CA GLU A 141 9.22 -2.55 -16.28
C GLU A 141 8.30 -1.83 -15.29
N TRP A 142 7.62 -0.76 -15.72
CA TRP A 142 6.63 -0.08 -14.90
C TRP A 142 5.49 -1.01 -14.49
N ASP A 143 4.94 -1.79 -15.43
CA ASP A 143 3.84 -2.70 -15.15
C ASP A 143 4.26 -3.81 -14.17
N ARG A 144 5.48 -4.33 -14.32
CA ARG A 144 6.08 -5.29 -13.38
C ARG A 144 6.17 -4.70 -11.98
N PHE A 145 6.71 -3.48 -11.86
CA PHE A 145 6.85 -2.75 -10.60
C PHE A 145 5.49 -2.44 -9.96
N ALA A 146 4.57 -1.81 -10.69
CA ALA A 146 3.24 -1.46 -10.18
C ALA A 146 2.43 -2.72 -9.79
N GLY A 147 2.58 -3.80 -10.55
CA GLY A 147 2.01 -5.10 -10.21
C GLY A 147 2.61 -5.71 -8.93
N ALA A 148 3.91 -5.51 -8.66
CA ALA A 148 4.55 -5.93 -7.42
C ALA A 148 4.04 -5.12 -6.22
N VAL A 149 3.95 -3.79 -6.36
CA VAL A 149 3.37 -2.91 -5.33
C VAL A 149 1.94 -3.35 -5.02
N LYS A 150 1.10 -3.58 -6.03
CA LYS A 150 -0.27 -4.06 -5.81
C LYS A 150 -0.31 -5.37 -5.02
N ARG A 151 0.54 -6.34 -5.34
CA ARG A 151 0.58 -7.62 -4.60
C ARG A 151 0.96 -7.41 -3.13
N HIS A 152 1.93 -6.53 -2.87
CA HIS A 152 2.34 -6.18 -1.50
C HIS A 152 1.16 -5.55 -0.72
N GLU A 153 0.44 -4.59 -1.32
CA GLU A 153 -0.75 -4.02 -0.68
C GLU A 153 -1.87 -5.04 -0.46
N ASP A 154 -2.05 -5.98 -1.40
CA ASP A 154 -3.04 -7.07 -1.28
C ASP A 154 -2.73 -7.99 -0.09
N GLU A 155 -1.45 -8.21 0.22
CA GLU A 155 -1.02 -9.00 1.37
C GLU A 155 -1.33 -8.29 2.70
N HIS A 156 -1.20 -6.96 2.78
CA HIS A 156 -1.71 -6.20 3.92
C HIS A 156 -3.23 -6.35 4.08
N ALA A 157 -4.01 -6.25 3.00
CA ALA A 157 -5.45 -6.49 3.09
C ALA A 157 -5.78 -7.91 3.57
N ALA A 158 -5.01 -8.93 3.16
CA ALA A 158 -5.19 -10.30 3.62
C ALA A 158 -4.92 -10.45 5.13
N VAL A 159 -3.85 -9.81 5.64
CA VAL A 159 -3.53 -9.76 7.07
C VAL A 159 -4.68 -9.12 7.87
N GLN A 160 -5.23 -8.00 7.38
CA GLN A 160 -6.35 -7.33 8.02
C GLN A 160 -7.59 -8.25 8.05
N LYS A 161 -7.86 -8.97 6.96
CA LYS A 161 -8.96 -9.94 6.88
C LYS A 161 -8.85 -11.04 7.94
N GLU A 162 -7.67 -11.59 8.12
CA GLU A 162 -7.44 -12.60 9.14
C GLU A 162 -7.64 -12.03 10.56
N ALA A 163 -7.14 -10.83 10.84
CA ALA A 163 -7.21 -10.21 12.15
C ALA A 163 -8.66 -9.93 12.58
N TYR A 164 -9.53 -9.47 11.67
CA TYR A 164 -10.91 -9.10 12.00
C TYR A 164 -11.94 -10.23 11.80
N ALA A 165 -11.54 -11.41 11.32
CA ALA A 165 -12.46 -12.50 10.99
C ALA A 165 -13.32 -12.97 12.18
N LYS A 166 -12.79 -12.89 13.40
CA LYS A 166 -13.43 -13.44 14.62
C LYS A 166 -13.85 -12.40 15.64
N VAL A 167 -13.76 -11.10 15.33
CA VAL A 167 -14.08 -10.04 16.29
C VAL A 167 -15.50 -10.17 16.82
N CYS A 168 -16.48 -10.37 15.94
CA CYS A 168 -17.86 -10.49 16.41
C CYS A 168 -18.13 -11.75 17.21
N GLU A 169 -17.58 -12.90 16.82
CA GLU A 169 -17.68 -14.14 17.60
C GLU A 169 -17.15 -13.94 19.02
N GLN A 170 -16.01 -13.26 19.16
CA GLN A 170 -15.38 -12.97 20.43
C GLN A 170 -16.10 -11.88 21.24
N ALA A 171 -16.83 -10.97 20.58
CA ALA A 171 -17.56 -9.89 21.23
C ALA A 171 -18.90 -10.33 21.82
N ILE A 172 -19.57 -11.35 21.26
CA ILE A 172 -20.85 -11.85 21.78
C ILE A 172 -20.70 -12.31 23.23
N GLY A 173 -21.66 -11.92 24.08
CA GLY A 173 -21.70 -12.28 25.49
C GLY A 173 -20.85 -11.39 26.41
N LYS A 174 -20.04 -10.49 25.86
CA LYS A 174 -19.31 -9.45 26.63
C LYS A 174 -20.20 -8.23 26.86
N ASP A 175 -19.77 -7.31 27.71
CA ASP A 175 -20.31 -5.95 27.75
C ASP A 175 -19.72 -5.07 26.64
N LYS A 176 -20.19 -3.82 26.51
CA LYS A 176 -19.69 -2.88 25.49
C LYS A 176 -18.17 -2.66 25.59
N ALA A 177 -17.65 -2.51 26.81
CA ALA A 177 -16.23 -2.30 27.05
C ALA A 177 -15.39 -3.52 26.65
N GLY A 178 -15.83 -4.72 27.01
CA GLY A 178 -15.19 -5.98 26.63
C GLY A 178 -15.22 -6.23 25.13
N ALA A 179 -16.32 -5.89 24.45
CA ALA A 179 -16.39 -5.94 22.99
C ALA A 179 -15.42 -4.94 22.33
N GLN A 180 -15.33 -3.70 22.85
CA GLN A 180 -14.35 -2.73 22.36
C GLN A 180 -12.91 -3.23 22.54
N ALA A 181 -12.59 -3.83 23.69
CA ALA A 181 -11.28 -4.42 23.94
C ALA A 181 -10.94 -5.54 22.93
N VAL A 182 -11.92 -6.34 22.49
CA VAL A 182 -11.72 -7.33 21.42
C VAL A 182 -11.37 -6.65 20.09
N LEU A 183 -12.07 -5.57 19.72
CA LEU A 183 -11.77 -4.82 18.50
C LEU A 183 -10.36 -4.21 18.54
N GLU A 184 -9.98 -3.58 19.66
CA GLU A 184 -8.65 -2.99 19.83
C GLU A 184 -7.55 -4.06 19.80
N ALA A 185 -7.77 -5.23 20.40
CA ALA A 185 -6.84 -6.35 20.29
C ALA A 185 -6.67 -6.82 18.83
N ALA A 186 -7.76 -6.85 18.06
CA ALA A 186 -7.70 -7.17 16.63
C ALA A 186 -6.95 -6.10 15.83
N ARG A 187 -7.14 -4.80 16.14
CA ARG A 187 -6.38 -3.69 15.54
C ARG A 187 -4.89 -3.83 15.80
N ALA A 188 -4.50 -4.08 17.06
CA ALA A 188 -3.11 -4.30 17.44
C ALA A 188 -2.50 -5.53 16.72
N LYS A 189 -3.24 -6.65 16.65
CA LYS A 189 -2.82 -7.84 15.89
C LYS A 189 -2.62 -7.53 14.41
N ALA A 190 -3.57 -6.83 13.80
CA ALA A 190 -3.50 -6.45 12.39
C ALA A 190 -2.28 -5.57 12.10
N LYS A 191 -2.03 -4.56 12.94
CA LYS A 191 -0.85 -3.71 12.84
C LYS A 191 0.44 -4.51 12.96
N ALA A 192 0.59 -5.31 14.02
CA ALA A 192 1.80 -6.10 14.24
C ALA A 192 2.09 -7.07 13.08
N ALA A 193 1.04 -7.67 12.51
CA ALA A 193 1.17 -8.56 11.36
C ALA A 193 1.49 -7.82 10.05
N SER A 194 0.96 -6.61 9.84
CA SER A 194 1.39 -5.73 8.74
C SER A 194 2.85 -5.32 8.89
N ASP A 195 3.26 -4.82 10.06
CA ASP A 195 4.65 -4.42 10.31
C ASP A 195 5.62 -5.61 10.11
N ALA A 196 5.23 -6.81 10.55
CA ALA A 196 6.02 -8.02 10.33
C ALA A 196 6.10 -8.40 8.84
N HIS A 197 5.04 -8.14 8.07
CA HIS A 197 5.04 -8.33 6.62
C HIS A 197 6.05 -7.39 5.95
N ASP A 198 6.08 -6.12 6.34
CA ASP A 198 7.03 -5.12 5.83
C ASP A 198 8.47 -5.47 6.16
N VAL A 199 8.76 -5.84 7.41
CA VAL A 199 10.10 -6.28 7.80
C VAL A 199 10.56 -7.49 6.98
N ARG A 200 9.67 -8.45 6.75
CA ARG A 200 9.98 -9.66 5.99
C ARG A 200 10.26 -9.36 4.52
N THR A 201 9.44 -8.50 3.91
CA THR A 201 9.54 -8.14 2.49
C THR A 201 10.47 -6.96 2.22
N ASP A 202 11.00 -6.33 3.26
CA ASP A 202 11.75 -5.07 3.20
C ASP A 202 10.93 -3.96 2.52
N HIS A 203 9.72 -3.73 3.05
CA HIS A 203 8.72 -2.83 2.49
C HIS A 203 8.46 -3.13 0.99
N GLY A 204 8.30 -4.42 0.67
CA GLY A 204 8.10 -4.90 -0.70
C GLY A 204 9.36 -4.95 -1.59
N THR A 205 10.50 -4.40 -1.18
CA THR A 205 11.75 -4.39 -1.98
C THR A 205 12.17 -5.81 -2.39
N ARG A 206 12.09 -6.78 -1.47
CA ARG A 206 12.40 -8.20 -1.74
C ARG A 206 11.32 -8.91 -2.56
N ALA A 207 10.13 -8.32 -2.69
CA ALA A 207 9.01 -8.83 -3.47
C ALA A 207 8.94 -8.22 -4.89
N GLY A 208 9.95 -7.43 -5.28
CA GLY A 208 10.06 -6.83 -6.60
C GLY A 208 9.49 -5.41 -6.71
N CYS A 209 9.20 -4.74 -5.59
CA CYS A 209 8.85 -3.31 -5.56
C CYS A 209 10.08 -2.39 -5.77
N THR A 210 11.02 -2.81 -6.61
CA THR A 210 12.16 -2.02 -7.06
C THR A 210 11.97 -1.64 -8.53
N LEU A 211 12.63 -0.59 -8.98
CA LEU A 211 12.49 -0.05 -10.33
C LEU A 211 13.86 0.00 -11.01
N ASP A 212 14.01 -0.67 -12.14
CA ASP A 212 15.25 -0.69 -12.92
C ASP A 212 15.42 0.61 -13.71
N VAL A 213 16.19 1.54 -13.16
CA VAL A 213 16.43 2.86 -13.75
C VAL A 213 17.10 2.83 -15.12
N SER A 214 17.74 1.72 -15.50
CA SER A 214 18.35 1.58 -16.83
C SER A 214 17.32 1.53 -17.96
N LYS A 215 16.05 1.22 -17.64
CA LYS A 215 14.95 1.11 -18.62
C LYS A 215 14.39 2.45 -19.08
N THR A 216 14.82 3.56 -18.48
CA THR A 216 14.48 4.93 -18.91
C THR A 216 15.73 5.82 -18.81
N PRO A 217 16.69 5.69 -19.74
CA PRO A 217 17.88 6.52 -19.70
C PRO A 217 17.52 8.00 -19.85
N ALA A 218 18.26 8.88 -19.17
CA ALA A 218 18.08 10.31 -19.30
C ALA A 218 18.29 10.73 -20.77
N LYS A 219 17.43 11.63 -21.27
CA LYS A 219 17.49 12.18 -22.61
C LYS A 219 18.79 12.98 -22.76
N GLY A 220 19.85 12.32 -23.24
CA GLY A 220 21.22 12.84 -23.28
C GLY A 220 22.30 11.77 -23.06
N SER A 221 21.95 10.59 -22.54
CA SER A 221 22.91 9.51 -22.29
C SER A 221 23.13 8.55 -23.47
N GLN A 222 22.46 8.76 -24.61
CA GLN A 222 22.55 7.89 -25.80
C GLN A 222 22.56 8.71 -27.10
N ALA A 223 23.41 9.73 -27.19
CA ALA A 223 23.56 10.52 -28.43
C ALA A 223 24.99 10.54 -29.01
N GLU A 224 25.91 9.67 -28.55
CA GLU A 224 27.29 9.68 -29.07
C GLU A 224 27.92 8.29 -29.21
N GLU A 225 27.15 7.24 -29.48
CA GLU A 225 27.75 5.97 -29.92
C GLU A 225 26.76 5.11 -30.73
N ALA A 226 26.24 5.65 -31.83
CA ALA A 226 25.61 4.85 -32.86
C ALA A 226 25.83 5.51 -34.23
N ALA A 227 26.97 5.14 -34.81
CA ALA A 227 27.19 4.93 -36.24
C ALA A 227 26.69 6.02 -37.20
N GLU A 228 27.62 6.79 -37.75
CA GLU A 228 27.50 7.27 -39.13
C GLU A 228 27.29 6.05 -40.05
N PRO A 229 26.16 5.89 -40.75
CA PRO A 229 26.21 5.17 -42.00
C PRO A 229 26.90 6.11 -42.99
N ALA A 230 28.10 5.71 -43.41
CA ALA A 230 28.76 6.28 -44.56
C ALA A 230 27.76 6.39 -45.71
N PHE A 231 27.59 7.63 -46.15
CA PHE A 231 26.87 8.03 -47.34
C PHE A 231 27.51 7.33 -48.56
N GLU A 232 26.88 6.28 -49.09
CA GLU A 232 27.04 5.93 -50.50
C GLU A 232 25.69 6.01 -51.19
N ALA A 233 25.70 6.83 -52.23
CA ALA A 233 24.57 7.25 -53.01
C ALA A 233 24.17 6.21 -54.07
N ALA A 234 22.89 6.25 -54.43
CA ALA A 234 22.38 6.40 -55.81
C ALA A 234 21.39 5.34 -56.31
N SER A 235 20.50 5.87 -57.18
CA SER A 235 19.44 5.29 -58.02
C SER A 235 18.14 4.94 -57.27
N GLU A 236 17.03 5.68 -57.44
CA GLU A 236 16.30 6.05 -58.67
C GLU A 236 15.81 4.82 -59.44
N VAL A 237 14.51 4.53 -59.38
CA VAL A 237 13.53 4.55 -60.50
C VAL A 237 12.18 3.98 -60.01
N GLU A 238 11.11 4.59 -60.53
CA GLU A 238 9.65 4.54 -60.33
C GLU A 238 8.95 3.17 -60.59
N PRO A 239 7.62 3.08 -60.91
CA PRO A 239 6.39 3.40 -60.15
C PRO A 239 5.37 2.22 -60.07
N ALA A 240 4.32 2.43 -59.25
CA ALA A 240 2.92 1.98 -59.34
C ALA A 240 2.51 0.58 -59.88
N GLU A 241 1.81 -0.20 -59.03
CA GLU A 241 0.63 -1.00 -59.43
C GLU A 241 -0.27 -1.33 -58.21
N GLU A 242 -1.46 -0.71 -58.17
CA GLU A 242 -2.73 -1.31 -57.68
C GLU A 242 -3.14 -2.44 -58.66
N PRO A 243 -4.10 -3.38 -58.40
CA PRO A 243 -5.14 -3.40 -57.36
C PRO A 243 -5.40 -4.81 -56.73
N ALA A 244 -6.35 -4.91 -55.79
CA ALA A 244 -7.52 -5.82 -55.90
C ALA A 244 -8.24 -6.03 -54.55
N GLU A 245 -9.49 -5.56 -54.54
CA GLU A 245 -10.62 -5.95 -53.68
C GLU A 245 -10.85 -7.47 -53.57
N ALA A 246 -11.42 -7.86 -52.40
CA ALA A 246 -12.59 -8.75 -52.21
C ALA A 246 -12.39 -9.76 -51.04
N PRO A 247 -13.47 -10.38 -50.51
CA PRO A 247 -14.77 -9.83 -50.12
C PRO A 247 -15.08 -10.11 -48.64
N ALA A 248 -16.20 -9.52 -48.18
CA ALA A 248 -16.85 -9.85 -46.91
C ALA A 248 -17.34 -11.31 -46.87
N GLU A 249 -17.17 -11.96 -45.72
CA GLU A 249 -17.92 -13.18 -45.38
C GLU A 249 -18.81 -12.93 -44.16
N GLU A 250 -19.99 -13.52 -44.27
CA GLU A 250 -21.24 -13.38 -43.52
C GLU A 250 -21.22 -13.88 -42.07
N PRO A 251 -22.29 -13.55 -41.29
CA PRO A 251 -22.44 -13.94 -39.90
C PRO A 251 -22.96 -15.37 -39.76
N ALA A 252 -22.47 -16.11 -38.76
CA ALA A 252 -23.08 -17.36 -38.33
C ALA A 252 -24.09 -17.10 -37.20
N GLU A 253 -25.33 -17.49 -37.49
CA GLU A 253 -26.55 -17.35 -36.70
C GLU A 253 -26.83 -18.61 -35.85
N ALA A 254 -27.33 -18.41 -34.61
CA ALA A 254 -28.20 -19.28 -33.78
C ALA A 254 -27.66 -20.64 -33.23
N PRO A 255 -28.29 -21.30 -32.20
CA PRO A 255 -29.61 -21.05 -31.54
C PRO A 255 -29.59 -20.93 -29.99
N ALA A 256 -30.57 -20.26 -29.36
CA ALA A 256 -31.74 -20.80 -28.61
C ALA A 256 -31.40 -21.88 -27.55
N GLU A 257 -31.53 -21.59 -26.25
CA GLU A 257 -32.74 -21.75 -25.42
C GLU A 257 -32.78 -23.12 -24.71
N GLU A 258 -32.62 -23.14 -23.38
CA GLU A 258 -33.25 -24.14 -22.50
C GLU A 258 -33.55 -23.49 -21.14
N PRO A 259 -34.83 -23.47 -20.70
CA PRO A 259 -35.18 -23.37 -19.30
C PRO A 259 -35.27 -24.79 -18.70
N ALA A 260 -34.72 -24.98 -17.51
CA ALA A 260 -35.11 -26.10 -16.65
C ALA A 260 -35.57 -25.51 -15.31
N GLU A 261 -36.89 -25.58 -15.14
CA GLU A 261 -37.59 -25.64 -13.86
C GLU A 261 -37.29 -26.99 -13.16
N ASP A 262 -37.90 -27.21 -11.98
CA ASP A 262 -37.85 -28.38 -11.08
C ASP A 262 -36.74 -28.32 -10.00
N GLU A 263 -37.00 -28.35 -8.67
CA GLU A 263 -38.17 -28.64 -7.81
C GLU A 263 -38.14 -27.79 -6.53
#